data_AF-A0AAU5FEC8-F1
#
_entry.id   AF-A0AAU5FEC8-F1
#
_cell.length_a   1.000
_cell.length_b   1.000
_cell.length_c   1.000
_cell.angle_alpha   90.00
_cell.angle_beta   90.00
_cell.angle_gamma   90.00
#
_symmetry.space_group_name_H-M   'P 1'
#
loop_
_entity.id
_entity.type
_entity.pdbx_description
1 polymer ?
#
loop_
_entity_poly.entity_id
_entity_poly.type
_entity_poly.pdbx_seq_one_letter_code
_entity_poly.pdbx_strand_id
1 'polypeptide(L)'
;MTNQQLPVDFSAFHHMHRPVYLRWAQTILNHRADAEEAVDAAFEQLLMIWTVVLSKENPAAYAWSVLRSRTLDLARARKRRPTLLEAAAFETVALAHTADPIGQLEESLALFHAVRQLPPRQMDVMLLLHLHGLTPAQVGDHLGITAAAVRSTARHAKRRLRHTLGLAAQQTEEGHADDIAH
;
A
#
# COMPACT_ATOMS: atom_id res chain seq x y z
N MET A 1 1.77 -17.86 -37.73
CA MET A 1 1.76 -17.71 -36.26
C MET A 1 2.66 -16.53 -35.93
N THR A 2 2.11 -15.32 -35.91
CA THR A 2 2.90 -14.10 -35.72
C THR A 2 3.33 -14.06 -34.25
N ASN A 3 4.62 -14.27 -33.99
CA ASN A 3 5.25 -14.08 -32.70
C ASN A 3 5.15 -12.58 -32.36
N GLN A 4 4.03 -12.15 -31.79
CA GLN A 4 3.78 -10.75 -31.50
C GLN A 4 4.57 -10.36 -30.26
N GLN A 5 5.83 -10.01 -30.51
CA GLN A 5 6.72 -9.49 -29.48
C GLN A 5 6.15 -8.16 -28.97
N LEU A 6 5.99 -8.06 -27.65
CA LEU A 6 5.51 -6.84 -27.01
C LEU A 6 6.43 -5.65 -27.36
N PRO A 7 5.89 -4.42 -27.44
CA PRO A 7 6.73 -3.22 -27.56
C PRO A 7 7.84 -3.22 -26.50
N VAL A 8 9.07 -2.90 -26.89
CA VAL A 8 10.26 -3.02 -26.02
C VAL A 8 10.15 -2.12 -24.79
N ASP A 9 9.63 -0.91 -24.99
CA ASP A 9 9.32 0.07 -23.96
C ASP A 9 8.24 -0.44 -22.99
N PHE A 10 7.18 -1.08 -23.47
CA PHE A 10 6.18 -1.73 -22.63
C PHE A 10 6.79 -2.87 -21.81
N SER A 11 7.62 -3.71 -22.44
CA SER A 11 8.30 -4.82 -21.75
C SER A 11 9.21 -4.32 -20.62
N ALA A 12 9.95 -3.23 -20.86
CA ALA A 12 10.79 -2.60 -19.85
C ALA A 12 9.94 -2.00 -18.70
N PHE A 13 8.86 -1.29 -19.04
CA PHE A 13 7.93 -0.73 -18.07
C PHE A 13 7.29 -1.81 -17.19
N HIS A 14 6.81 -2.90 -17.81
CA HIS A 14 6.25 -4.05 -17.13
C HIS A 14 7.26 -4.67 -16.15
N HIS A 15 8.49 -4.96 -16.61
CA HIS A 15 9.53 -5.55 -15.76
C HIS A 15 9.88 -4.66 -14.56
N MET A 16 9.96 -3.35 -14.78
CA MET A 16 10.30 -2.37 -13.75
C MET A 16 9.21 -2.22 -12.67
N HIS A 17 7.94 -2.16 -13.06
CA HIS A 17 6.86 -1.81 -12.14
C HIS A 17 6.12 -3.01 -11.53
N ARG A 18 6.07 -4.15 -12.24
CA ARG A 18 5.31 -5.32 -11.79
C ARG A 18 5.66 -5.81 -10.38
N PRO A 19 6.94 -5.85 -9.94
CA PRO A 19 7.26 -6.29 -8.58
C PRO A 19 6.62 -5.43 -7.48
N VAL A 20 6.61 -4.11 -7.64
CA VAL A 20 5.97 -3.19 -6.68
C VAL A 20 4.46 -3.35 -6.72
N TYR A 21 3.89 -3.49 -7.92
CA TYR A 21 2.46 -3.62 -8.13
C TYR A 21 1.92 -4.89 -7.47
N LEU A 22 2.64 -6.01 -7.62
CA LEU A 22 2.33 -7.28 -6.97
C LEU A 22 2.35 -7.18 -5.45
N ARG A 23 3.41 -6.64 -4.85
CA ARG A 23 3.51 -6.51 -3.39
C ARG A 23 2.37 -5.66 -2.83
N TRP A 24 2.00 -4.60 -3.53
CA TRP A 24 0.89 -3.76 -3.13
C TRP A 24 -0.46 -4.46 -3.29
N ALA A 25 -0.74 -5.08 -4.44
CA ALA A 25 -1.98 -5.82 -4.65
C ALA A 25 -2.14 -6.97 -3.64
N GLN A 26 -1.07 -7.71 -3.34
CA GLN A 26 -1.04 -8.77 -2.32
C GLN A 26 -1.40 -8.24 -0.93
N THR A 27 -0.91 -7.05 -0.58
CA THR A 27 -1.24 -6.39 0.70
C THR A 27 -2.75 -6.10 0.81
N ILE A 28 -3.39 -5.73 -0.30
CA ILE A 28 -4.80 -5.35 -0.32
C ILE A 28 -5.73 -6.58 -0.37
N LEU A 29 -5.37 -7.57 -1.19
CA LEU A 29 -6.19 -8.75 -1.49
C LEU A 29 -5.94 -9.91 -0.53
N ASN A 30 -4.79 -9.94 0.16
CA ASN A 30 -4.39 -11.01 1.07
C ASN A 30 -4.39 -12.42 0.43
N HIS A 31 -4.23 -12.48 -0.89
CA HIS A 31 -4.18 -13.73 -1.65
C HIS A 31 -3.29 -13.53 -2.88
N ARG A 32 -2.31 -14.41 -3.06
CA ARG A 32 -1.32 -14.28 -4.14
C ARG A 32 -1.94 -14.36 -5.53
N ALA A 33 -2.79 -15.37 -5.77
CA ALA A 33 -3.40 -15.56 -7.08
C ALA A 33 -4.31 -14.37 -7.48
N ASP A 34 -5.17 -13.89 -6.57
CA ASP A 34 -5.97 -12.69 -6.83
C ASP A 34 -5.10 -11.45 -7.11
N ALA A 35 -3.95 -11.32 -6.45
CA ALA A 35 -3.04 -10.21 -6.72
C ALA A 35 -2.36 -10.33 -8.09
N GLU A 36 -1.96 -11.53 -8.51
CA GLU A 36 -1.48 -11.80 -9.87
C GLU A 36 -2.58 -11.50 -10.91
N GLU A 37 -3.81 -11.96 -10.68
CA GLU A 37 -4.98 -11.68 -11.53
C GLU A 37 -5.21 -10.16 -11.70
N ALA A 38 -5.21 -9.40 -10.60
CA ALA A 38 -5.42 -7.95 -10.64
C ALA A 38 -4.29 -7.20 -11.35
N VAL A 39 -3.04 -7.62 -11.16
CA VAL A 39 -1.86 -7.00 -11.78
C VAL A 39 -1.81 -7.31 -13.27
N ASP A 40 -2.06 -8.55 -13.66
CA ASP A 40 -2.04 -8.96 -15.05
C ASP A 40 -3.18 -8.27 -15.82
N ALA A 41 -4.39 -8.21 -15.26
CA ALA A 41 -5.51 -7.45 -15.82
C ALA A 41 -5.20 -5.95 -15.96
N ALA A 42 -4.43 -5.37 -15.03
CA ALA A 42 -4.00 -3.98 -15.12
C ALA A 42 -3.00 -3.78 -16.28
N PHE A 43 -2.03 -4.68 -16.44
CA PHE A 43 -1.06 -4.59 -17.54
C PHE A 43 -1.67 -4.89 -18.91
N GLU A 44 -2.61 -5.82 -19.01
CA GLU A 44 -3.40 -6.06 -20.23
C GLU A 44 -4.14 -4.80 -20.64
N GLN A 45 -4.80 -4.13 -19.68
CA GLN A 45 -5.45 -2.85 -19.95
C GLN A 45 -4.43 -1.80 -20.41
N LEU A 46 -3.31 -1.66 -19.72
CA LEU A 46 -2.26 -0.69 -20.07
C LEU A 46 -1.69 -0.94 -21.47
N LEU A 47 -1.52 -2.21 -21.87
CA LEU A 47 -1.04 -2.59 -23.19
C LEU A 47 -2.01 -2.12 -24.29
N MET A 48 -3.32 -2.31 -24.08
CA MET A 48 -4.34 -1.89 -25.05
C MET A 48 -4.35 -0.38 -25.31
N ILE A 49 -3.95 0.43 -24.32
CA ILE A 49 -3.91 1.90 -24.41
C ILE A 49 -2.50 2.47 -24.28
N TRP A 50 -1.46 1.68 -24.62
CA TRP A 50 -0.07 2.01 -24.28
C TRP A 50 0.39 3.36 -24.85
N THR A 51 0.01 3.68 -26.08
CA THR A 51 0.31 4.97 -26.72
C THR A 51 -0.28 6.17 -25.96
N VAL A 52 -1.47 6.00 -25.37
CA VAL A 52 -2.13 7.02 -24.54
C VAL A 52 -1.47 7.12 -23.16
N VAL A 53 -0.95 6.00 -22.63
CA VAL A 53 -0.22 5.98 -21.36
C VAL A 53 1.10 6.74 -21.49
N LEU A 54 1.85 6.49 -22.57
CA LEU A 54 3.10 7.20 -22.87
C LEU A 54 2.91 8.71 -23.12
N SER A 55 1.74 9.12 -23.58
CA SER A 55 1.44 10.53 -23.80
C SER A 55 1.10 11.30 -22.51
N LYS A 56 1.04 10.62 -21.35
CA LYS A 56 0.79 11.28 -20.05
C LYS A 56 2.07 11.90 -19.52
N GLU A 57 1.93 13.00 -18.78
CA GLU A 57 3.04 13.65 -18.07
C GLU A 57 3.77 12.68 -17.13
N ASN A 58 3.03 11.80 -16.45
CA ASN A 58 3.58 10.71 -15.67
C ASN A 58 2.87 9.38 -16.01
N PRO A 59 3.45 8.55 -16.90
CA PRO A 59 2.93 7.24 -17.26
C PRO A 59 2.83 6.28 -16.05
N ALA A 60 3.79 6.32 -15.13
CA ALA A 60 3.82 5.46 -13.95
C ALA A 60 2.66 5.76 -12.98
N ALA A 61 2.32 7.03 -12.80
CA ALA A 61 1.18 7.47 -11.99
C ALA A 61 -0.15 7.05 -12.60
N TYR A 62 -0.27 7.14 -13.92
CA TYR A 62 -1.46 6.66 -14.63
C TYR A 62 -1.60 5.14 -14.47
N ALA A 63 -0.52 4.40 -14.69
CA ALA A 63 -0.48 2.95 -14.50
C ALA A 63 -0.82 2.52 -13.06
N TRP A 64 -0.32 3.26 -12.06
CA TRP A 64 -0.67 3.05 -10.66
C TRP A 64 -2.18 3.19 -10.42
N SER A 65 -2.82 4.19 -11.05
CA SER A 65 -4.26 4.40 -10.91
C SER A 65 -5.09 3.27 -11.51
N VAL A 66 -4.63 2.67 -12.62
CA VAL A 66 -5.24 1.50 -13.26
C VAL A 66 -5.09 0.28 -12.35
N LEU A 67 -3.86 -0.01 -11.90
CA LEU A 67 -3.59 -1.10 -10.95
C LEU A 67 -4.47 -0.99 -9.70
N ARG A 68 -4.49 0.20 -9.08
CA ARG A 68 -5.25 0.46 -7.86
C ARG A 68 -6.73 0.15 -8.08
N SER A 69 -7.30 0.65 -9.17
CA SER A 69 -8.70 0.41 -9.51
C SER A 69 -9.00 -1.07 -9.67
N ARG A 70 -8.19 -1.81 -10.45
CA ARG A 70 -8.36 -3.25 -10.69
C ARG A 70 -8.28 -4.07 -9.40
N THR A 71 -7.29 -3.76 -8.56
CA THR A 71 -7.11 -4.42 -7.26
C THR A 71 -8.31 -4.19 -6.34
N LEU A 72 -8.81 -2.95 -6.25
CA LEU A 72 -9.93 -2.62 -5.37
C LEU A 72 -11.26 -3.19 -5.89
N ASP A 73 -11.45 -3.24 -7.20
CA ASP A 73 -12.64 -3.86 -7.80
C ASP A 73 -12.66 -5.37 -7.56
N LEU A 74 -11.51 -6.04 -7.71
CA LEU A 74 -11.39 -7.47 -7.36
C LEU A 74 -11.64 -7.70 -5.86
N ALA A 75 -11.06 -6.88 -4.99
CA ALA A 75 -11.30 -6.98 -3.54
C ALA A 75 -12.78 -6.82 -3.19
N ARG A 76 -13.50 -5.89 -3.84
CA ARG A 76 -14.95 -5.73 -3.67
C ARG A 76 -15.73 -6.93 -4.18
N ALA A 77 -15.34 -7.50 -5.32
CA ALA A 77 -15.98 -8.67 -5.90
C ALA A 77 -15.79 -9.92 -5.01
N ARG A 78 -14.60 -10.11 -4.44
CA ARG A 78 -14.29 -11.21 -3.51
C ARG A 78 -15.04 -11.06 -2.18
N LYS A 79 -15.09 -9.87 -1.57
CA LYS A 79 -15.89 -9.63 -0.35
C LYS A 79 -17.38 -9.89 -0.48
N ARG A 80 -17.94 -9.77 -1.70
CA ARG A 80 -19.35 -10.10 -1.97
C ARG A 80 -19.61 -11.61 -2.07
N ARG A 81 -18.55 -12.43 -2.11
CA ARG A 81 -18.60 -13.88 -1.98
C ARG A 81 -18.14 -14.24 -0.57
N PRO A 82 -18.97 -14.80 0.31
CA PRO A 82 -18.51 -15.19 1.64
C PRO A 82 -17.49 -16.34 1.50
N THR A 83 -16.21 -16.03 1.61
CA THR A 83 -15.13 -17.02 1.73
C THR A 83 -14.98 -17.39 3.21
N LEU A 84 -15.06 -18.70 3.51
CA LEU A 84 -15.01 -19.30 4.84
C LEU A 84 -13.65 -19.20 5.56
N LEU A 85 -12.68 -18.46 5.03
CA LEU A 85 -11.29 -18.47 5.51
C LEU A 85 -10.69 -17.06 5.39
N GLU A 86 -10.81 -16.21 6.40
CA GLU A 86 -10.19 -14.87 6.39
C GLU A 86 -9.19 -14.61 7.55
N ALA A 87 -8.75 -15.65 8.27
CA ALA A 87 -7.85 -15.47 9.43
C ALA A 87 -6.36 -15.86 9.22
N ALA A 88 -6.01 -16.62 8.18
CA ALA A 88 -4.76 -17.41 8.20
C ALA A 88 -3.51 -16.80 7.52
N ALA A 89 -3.53 -15.56 7.03
CA ALA A 89 -2.39 -15.00 6.26
C ALA A 89 -1.67 -13.81 6.93
N PHE A 90 -1.84 -13.62 8.24
CA PHE A 90 -1.16 -12.56 9.01
C PHE A 90 0.17 -12.98 9.65
N GLU A 91 0.61 -14.24 9.49
CA GLU A 91 1.53 -14.84 10.47
C GLU A 91 3.03 -14.58 10.32
N THR A 92 3.57 -13.97 9.26
CA THR A 92 5.03 -14.12 9.03
C THR A 92 5.89 -12.85 9.02
N VAL A 93 5.48 -11.76 9.68
CA VAL A 93 6.42 -10.60 9.83
C VAL A 93 6.57 -10.09 11.27
N ALA A 94 5.74 -10.50 12.24
CA ALA A 94 5.67 -9.80 13.52
C ALA A 94 6.35 -10.47 14.73
N LEU A 95 7.07 -11.58 14.59
CA LEU A 95 7.58 -12.30 15.76
C LEU A 95 9.08 -12.54 15.73
N ALA A 96 9.82 -11.60 16.34
CA ALA A 96 11.13 -11.85 16.89
C ALA A 96 11.25 -11.19 18.28
N HIS A 97 11.18 -12.05 19.32
CA HIS A 97 11.60 -11.86 20.71
C HIS A 97 10.87 -10.83 21.59
N THR A 98 9.69 -11.17 22.13
CA THR A 98 8.98 -10.32 23.11
C THR A 98 8.22 -11.14 24.17
N ALA A 99 7.98 -10.55 25.34
CA ALA A 99 7.36 -11.20 26.51
C ALA A 99 5.84 -11.40 26.38
N ASP A 100 5.20 -10.73 25.41
CA ASP A 100 3.78 -10.90 25.06
C ASP A 100 3.60 -10.91 23.52
N PRO A 101 3.74 -12.09 22.90
CA PRO A 101 3.47 -12.30 21.48
C PRO A 101 2.06 -11.92 21.03
N ILE A 102 1.06 -12.08 21.91
CA ILE A 102 -0.36 -11.93 21.53
C ILE A 102 -0.73 -10.45 21.52
N GLY A 103 -0.36 -9.69 22.55
CA GLY A 103 -0.60 -8.24 22.58
C GLY A 103 0.03 -7.50 21.40
N GLN A 104 1.23 -7.88 20.99
CA GLN A 104 1.88 -7.28 19.81
C GLN A 104 1.23 -7.64 18.49
N LEU A 105 0.70 -8.86 18.40
CA LEU A 105 -0.10 -9.27 17.25
C LEU A 105 -1.38 -8.44 17.17
N GLU A 106 -2.09 -8.25 18.28
CA GLU A 106 -3.30 -7.43 18.36
C GLU A 106 -3.04 -5.96 17.98
N GLU A 107 -1.97 -5.37 18.50
CA GLU A 107 -1.55 -4.01 18.13
C GLU A 107 -1.20 -3.90 16.63
N SER A 108 -0.49 -4.89 16.09
CA SER A 108 -0.14 -4.94 14.66
C SER A 108 -1.38 -5.05 13.77
N LEU A 109 -2.35 -5.88 14.17
CA LEU A 109 -3.63 -6.03 13.48
C LEU A 109 -4.46 -4.73 13.55
N ALA A 110 -4.51 -4.09 14.72
CA ALA A 110 -5.19 -2.80 14.91
C ALA A 110 -4.57 -1.69 14.06
N LEU A 111 -3.23 -1.60 14.03
CA LEU A 111 -2.51 -0.65 13.18
C LEU A 111 -2.79 -0.90 11.70
N PHE A 112 -2.72 -2.16 11.25
CA PHE A 112 -2.98 -2.51 9.86
C PHE A 112 -4.43 -2.17 9.47
N HIS A 113 -5.40 -2.48 10.33
CA HIS A 113 -6.79 -2.11 10.13
C HIS A 113 -6.93 -0.59 10.01
N ALA A 114 -6.33 0.18 10.92
CA ALA A 114 -6.36 1.64 10.89
C ALA A 114 -5.72 2.23 9.62
N VAL A 115 -4.61 1.65 9.14
CA VAL A 115 -3.98 2.03 7.86
C VAL A 115 -4.92 1.81 6.69
N ARG A 116 -5.68 0.70 6.66
CA ARG A 116 -6.68 0.44 5.61
C ARG A 116 -7.86 1.41 5.60
N GLN A 117 -8.12 2.10 6.72
CA GLN A 117 -9.17 3.13 6.82
C GLN A 117 -8.67 4.54 6.46
N LEU A 118 -7.39 4.71 6.15
CA LEU A 118 -6.86 5.99 5.70
C LEU A 118 -7.47 6.40 4.35
N PRO A 119 -7.56 7.71 4.07
CA PRO A 119 -7.85 8.19 2.73
C PRO A 119 -6.94 7.52 1.68
N PRO A 120 -7.45 7.19 0.48
CA PRO A 120 -6.74 6.42 -0.55
C PRO A 120 -5.26 6.76 -0.73
N ARG A 121 -4.95 8.05 -0.87
CA ARG A 121 -3.59 8.55 -1.08
C ARG A 121 -2.69 8.35 0.14
N GLN A 122 -3.22 8.55 1.34
CA GLN A 122 -2.49 8.37 2.59
C GLN A 122 -2.17 6.89 2.81
N MET A 123 -3.12 6.00 2.54
CA MET A 123 -2.90 4.56 2.59
C MET A 123 -1.77 4.14 1.64
N ASP A 124 -1.81 4.57 0.38
CA ASP A 124 -0.77 4.21 -0.61
C ASP A 124 0.61 4.69 -0.19
N VAL A 125 0.72 5.94 0.27
CA VAL A 125 1.98 6.48 0.78
C VAL A 125 2.49 5.66 1.96
N MET A 126 1.64 5.30 2.92
CA MET A 126 2.05 4.53 4.10
C MET A 126 2.50 3.11 3.72
N LEU A 127 1.75 2.42 2.87
CA LEU A 127 2.09 1.05 2.44
C LEU A 127 3.39 1.03 1.63
N LEU A 128 3.52 1.93 0.64
CA LEU A 128 4.72 1.96 -0.20
C LEU A 128 5.98 2.33 0.59
N LEU A 129 5.91 3.31 1.50
CA LEU A 129 7.06 3.73 2.31
C LEU A 129 7.43 2.66 3.35
N HIS A 130 6.47 2.19 4.14
CA HIS A 130 6.76 1.44 5.35
C HIS A 130 6.69 -0.07 5.16
N LEU A 131 5.76 -0.57 4.34
CA LEU A 131 5.61 -1.99 4.10
C LEU A 131 6.48 -2.46 2.94
N HIS A 132 6.66 -1.64 1.90
CA HIS A 132 7.44 -2.02 0.72
C HIS A 132 8.84 -1.39 0.67
N GLY A 133 9.17 -0.53 1.63
CA GLY A 133 10.52 0.03 1.79
C GLY A 133 10.94 1.00 0.68
N LEU A 134 10.00 1.59 -0.06
CA LEU A 134 10.33 2.57 -1.10
C LEU A 134 10.77 3.89 -0.47
N THR A 135 11.67 4.60 -1.16
CA THR A 135 12.05 5.97 -0.80
C THR A 135 10.93 6.96 -1.17
N PRO A 136 10.88 8.15 -0.54
CA PRO A 136 9.90 9.18 -0.90
C PRO A 136 9.94 9.60 -2.38
N ALA A 137 11.10 9.52 -3.03
CA ALA A 137 11.24 9.78 -4.46
C ALA A 137 10.53 8.70 -5.29
N GLN A 138 10.84 7.42 -5.05
CA GLN A 138 10.21 6.30 -5.74
C GLN A 138 8.68 6.26 -5.54
N VAL A 139 8.21 6.58 -4.33
CA VAL A 139 6.76 6.72 -4.08
C VAL A 139 6.18 7.88 -4.88
N GLY A 140 6.90 8.99 -4.97
CA GLY A 140 6.49 10.13 -5.78
C GLY A 140 6.32 9.77 -7.26
N ASP A 141 7.28 9.02 -7.81
CA ASP A 141 7.26 8.55 -9.20
C ASP A 141 6.03 7.70 -9.48
N HIS A 142 5.71 6.75 -8.59
CA HIS A 142 4.53 5.89 -8.70
C HIS A 142 3.21 6.63 -8.52
N LEU A 143 3.17 7.67 -7.67
CA LEU A 143 1.92 8.33 -7.29
C LEU A 143 1.64 9.62 -8.07
N GLY A 144 2.62 10.11 -8.83
CA GLY A 144 2.53 11.37 -9.58
C GLY A 144 2.60 12.59 -8.68
N ILE A 145 3.39 12.54 -7.61
CA ILE A 145 3.54 13.64 -6.64
C ILE A 145 5.01 13.83 -6.26
N THR A 146 5.37 15.02 -5.76
CA THR A 146 6.76 15.28 -5.36
C THR A 146 7.14 14.51 -4.09
N ALA A 147 8.43 14.22 -3.91
CA ALA A 147 8.94 13.62 -2.67
C ALA A 147 8.59 14.45 -1.41
N ALA A 148 8.48 15.78 -1.55
CA ALA A 148 8.02 16.67 -0.48
C ALA A 148 6.53 16.43 -0.15
N ALA A 149 5.69 16.28 -1.17
CA ALA A 149 4.27 15.93 -1.01
C ALA A 149 4.08 14.53 -0.42
N VAL A 150 4.96 13.56 -0.74
CA VAL A 150 4.97 12.24 -0.07
C VAL A 150 5.22 12.40 1.43
N ARG A 151 6.25 13.16 1.82
CA ARG A 151 6.57 13.39 3.25
C ARG A 151 5.45 14.10 4.00
N SER A 152 4.84 15.13 3.42
CA SER A 152 3.71 15.83 4.04
C SER A 152 2.49 14.90 4.17
N THR A 153 2.19 14.12 3.14
CA THR A 153 1.10 13.11 3.16
C THR A 153 1.33 12.07 4.25
N ALA A 154 2.55 11.56 4.39
CA ALA A 154 2.93 10.63 5.46
C ALA A 154 2.76 11.24 6.86
N ARG A 155 3.14 12.52 7.05
CA ARG A 155 2.92 13.23 8.32
C ARG A 155 1.43 13.33 8.66
N HIS A 156 0.59 13.66 7.69
CA HIS A 156 -0.86 13.72 7.88
C HIS A 156 -1.48 12.36 8.17
N ALA A 157 -1.02 11.30 7.48
CA ALA A 157 -1.43 9.92 7.73
C ALA A 157 -1.09 9.49 9.16
N LYS A 158 0.16 9.70 9.61
CA LYS A 158 0.60 9.39 10.97
C LYS A 158 -0.23 10.10 12.03
N ARG A 159 -0.52 11.39 11.85
CA ARG A 159 -1.38 12.14 12.77
C ARG A 159 -2.78 11.53 12.86
N ARG A 160 -3.37 11.12 11.73
CA ARG A 160 -4.67 10.47 11.68
C ARG A 160 -4.65 9.11 12.39
N LEU A 161 -3.64 8.29 12.13
CA LEU A 161 -3.47 6.99 12.79
C LEU A 161 -3.36 7.13 14.30
N ARG A 162 -2.56 8.09 14.80
CA ARG A 162 -2.44 8.36 16.24
C ARG A 162 -3.78 8.70 16.89
N HIS A 163 -4.61 9.48 16.21
CA HIS A 163 -5.96 9.80 16.68
C HIS A 163 -6.87 8.55 16.66
N THR A 164 -6.88 7.81 15.55
CA THR A 164 -7.70 6.59 15.40
C THR A 164 -7.34 5.51 16.42
N LEU A 165 -6.07 5.39 16.80
CA LEU A 165 -5.58 4.40 17.75
C LEU A 165 -5.60 4.90 19.21
N GLY A 166 -6.12 6.11 19.50
CA GLY A 166 -6.16 6.65 20.87
C GLY A 166 -4.80 7.10 21.45
N LEU A 167 -3.73 7.04 20.65
CA LEU A 167 -2.34 7.38 21.04
C LEU A 167 -2.06 8.91 21.11
N ALA A 168 -3.11 9.73 21.04
CA ALA A 168 -3.01 11.19 21.12
C ALA A 168 -3.05 11.70 22.58
N ALA A 169 -3.66 10.95 23.50
CA ALA A 169 -3.84 11.36 24.89
C ALA A 169 -2.64 11.04 25.80
N GLN A 170 -1.82 10.05 25.45
CA GLN A 170 -0.73 9.55 26.30
C GLN A 170 0.52 10.45 26.37
N GLN A 171 0.60 11.55 25.61
CA GLN A 171 1.77 12.45 25.61
C GLN A 171 1.68 13.63 26.56
N THR A 172 0.53 13.85 27.21
CA THR A 172 0.32 15.04 28.05
C THR A 172 0.56 14.78 29.55
N GLU A 173 0.64 13.52 29.99
CA GLU A 173 0.78 13.18 31.42
C GLU A 173 2.22 12.93 31.89
N GLU A 174 3.17 12.58 31.00
CA GLU A 174 4.57 12.33 31.40
C GLU A 174 5.44 13.60 31.50
N GLY A 175 4.93 14.77 31.11
CA GLY A 175 5.68 16.03 31.12
C GLY A 175 5.44 16.96 32.32
N HIS A 176 4.66 16.54 33.32
CA HIS A 176 4.27 17.41 34.45
C HIS A 176 4.64 16.85 35.84
N ALA A 177 5.39 15.75 35.92
CA ALA A 177 5.74 15.11 37.19
C ALA A 177 7.09 15.55 37.80
N ASP A 178 7.81 16.50 37.18
CA ASP A 178 9.17 16.89 37.62
C ASP A 178 9.29 18.33 38.18
N ASP A 179 8.17 19.04 38.39
CA ASP A 179 8.19 20.45 38.84
C ASP A 179 7.53 20.68 40.22
N ILE A 180 7.44 19.64 41.05
CA ILE A 180 7.07 19.77 42.48
C ILE A 180 8.12 19.07 43.35
N ALA A 181 9.34 19.59 43.35
CA ALA A 181 10.30 19.47 44.46
C ALA A 181 11.54 20.34 44.22
N HIS A 182 11.46 21.66 44.49
CA HIS A 182 12.30 22.29 45.51
C HIS A 182 11.87 23.73 45.80
#